data_AF-A0A9N8DH04-F1
#
_entry.id   AF-A0A9N8DH04-F1
#
_cell.length_a   1.000
_cell.length_b   1.000
_cell.length_c   1.000
_cell.angle_alpha   90.00
_cell.angle_beta   90.00
_cell.angle_gamma   90.00
#
_symmetry.space_group_name_H-M   'P 1'
#
loop_
_entity.id
_entity.type
_entity.pdbx_description
1 polymer ?
#
loop_
_entity_poly.entity_id
_entity_poly.type
_entity_poly.pdbx_seq_one_letter_code
_entity_poly.pdbx_strand_id
1 'polypeptide(L)'
;MQRIHALASRPDLSNASVNDMRELMHKELLMAPIMHLCVVQSMGGDHKLGLHVACACFALGGAIMEVTAKLMIMGAFNAADWVSVAFTLENWHTKGDKVTWQSLEVSWTLWVHAVEYLPLSFMFFCIFWSVNIMGNFIGTAMGGFAFFIGILSMDDFVAYVLSFKFWATASLIGRIFFVANRVILIPFFFVLLSWKLPPATRARLQVEQSKGSGVSMPTTGDERHID
;
A
#
# COMPACT_ATOMS: atom_id res chain seq x y z
N MET A 1 -13.92 -39.52 -19.21
CA MET A 1 -12.61 -39.59 -18.50
C MET A 1 -11.45 -38.91 -19.24
N GLN A 2 -11.39 -38.85 -20.58
CA GLN A 2 -10.26 -38.20 -21.29
C GLN A 2 -10.11 -36.67 -21.06
N ARG A 3 -11.18 -35.94 -20.68
CA ARG A 3 -11.10 -34.48 -20.41
C ARG A 3 -10.36 -34.10 -19.12
N ILE A 4 -10.32 -34.97 -18.11
CA ILE A 4 -9.61 -34.68 -16.84
C ILE A 4 -8.10 -34.70 -17.05
N HIS A 5 -7.61 -35.53 -17.97
CA HIS A 5 -6.19 -35.62 -18.30
C HIS A 5 -5.67 -34.41 -19.12
N ALA A 6 -6.56 -33.70 -19.82
CA ALA A 6 -6.22 -32.52 -20.63
C ALA A 6 -6.15 -31.21 -19.82
N LEU A 7 -6.77 -31.16 -18.64
CA LEU A 7 -6.68 -30.00 -17.73
C LEU A 7 -5.41 -30.05 -16.86
N ALA A 8 -4.87 -31.23 -16.57
CA ALA A 8 -3.65 -31.40 -15.78
C ALA A 8 -2.36 -31.00 -16.53
N SER A 9 -2.43 -30.77 -17.84
CA SER A 9 -1.26 -30.46 -18.69
C SER A 9 -1.23 -29.01 -19.17
N ARG A 10 -1.79 -28.06 -18.40
CA ARG A 10 -1.77 -26.62 -18.73
C ARG A 10 -0.60 -25.90 -18.02
N PRO A 11 0.60 -25.81 -18.65
CA PRO A 11 1.77 -25.14 -18.09
C PRO A 11 1.62 -23.61 -17.98
N ASP A 12 0.57 -23.06 -18.58
CA ASP A 12 0.18 -21.65 -18.52
C ASP A 12 -0.23 -21.19 -17.11
N LEU A 13 -0.85 -22.07 -16.31
CA LEU A 13 -1.28 -21.73 -14.94
C LEU A 13 -0.12 -21.67 -13.94
N SER A 14 0.92 -22.49 -14.11
CA SER A 14 2.08 -22.48 -13.20
C SER A 14 2.95 -21.24 -13.41
N ASN A 15 3.10 -20.78 -14.65
CA ASN A 15 3.91 -19.60 -14.96
C ASN A 15 3.25 -18.29 -14.50
N ALA A 16 1.92 -18.19 -14.57
CA ALA A 16 1.19 -17.02 -14.06
C ALA A 16 1.38 -16.86 -12.54
N SER A 17 1.24 -17.95 -11.78
CA SER A 17 1.43 -17.98 -10.33
C SER A 17 2.85 -17.55 -9.90
N VAL A 18 3.89 -17.99 -10.62
CA VAL A 18 5.28 -17.63 -10.30
C VAL A 18 5.57 -16.15 -10.57
N ASN A 19 5.02 -15.58 -11.65
CA ASN A 19 5.17 -14.17 -11.94
C ASN A 19 4.41 -13.29 -10.93
N ASP A 20 3.20 -13.70 -10.54
CA ASP A 20 2.42 -13.01 -9.51
C ASP A 20 3.13 -13.01 -8.14
N MET A 21 3.80 -14.12 -7.79
CA MET A 21 4.63 -14.21 -6.58
C MET A 21 5.86 -13.29 -6.63
N ARG A 22 6.51 -13.15 -7.79
CA ARG A 22 7.63 -12.20 -7.94
C ARG A 22 7.17 -10.76 -7.79
N GLU A 23 6.02 -10.40 -8.36
CA GLU A 23 5.46 -9.06 -8.19
C GLU A 23 5.08 -8.76 -6.73
N LEU A 24 4.61 -9.77 -5.99
CA LEU A 24 4.39 -9.70 -4.54
C LEU A 24 5.67 -9.39 -3.77
N MET A 25 6.77 -10.09 -4.08
CA MET A 25 8.06 -9.87 -3.44
C MET A 25 8.63 -8.46 -3.67
N HIS A 26 8.39 -7.86 -4.84
CA HIS A 26 8.89 -6.50 -5.11
C HIS A 26 8.22 -5.44 -4.24
N LYS A 27 6.96 -5.63 -3.85
CA LYS A 27 6.22 -4.66 -3.03
C LYS A 27 6.53 -4.80 -1.54
N GLU A 28 6.78 -6.01 -1.07
CA GLU A 28 7.34 -6.27 0.27
C GLU A 28 8.66 -5.53 0.47
N LEU A 29 9.48 -5.42 -0.60
CA LEU A 29 10.74 -4.69 -0.58
C LEU A 29 10.57 -3.17 -0.36
N LEU A 30 9.38 -2.62 -0.67
CA LEU A 30 9.03 -1.21 -0.41
C LEU A 30 8.73 -0.93 1.06
N MET A 31 8.49 -1.94 1.90
CA MET A 31 8.34 -1.74 3.35
C MET A 31 9.67 -1.41 4.02
N ALA A 32 10.78 -1.93 3.52
CA ALA A 32 12.11 -1.72 4.09
C ALA A 32 12.47 -0.23 4.31
N PRO A 33 12.30 0.68 3.33
CA PRO A 33 12.58 2.10 3.54
C PRO A 33 11.62 2.77 4.54
N ILE A 34 10.36 2.33 4.66
CA ILE A 34 9.43 2.83 5.69
C ILE A 34 9.87 2.38 7.08
N MET A 35 10.26 1.12 7.23
CA MET A 35 10.77 0.61 8.51
C MET A 35 12.05 1.34 8.92
N HIS A 36 12.97 1.57 7.98
CA HIS A 36 14.18 2.36 8.23
C HIS A 36 13.84 3.81 8.59
N LEU A 37 12.88 4.43 7.90
CA LEU A 37 12.35 5.75 8.24
C LEU A 37 11.83 5.79 9.68
N CYS A 38 11.00 4.82 10.09
CA CYS A 38 10.47 4.74 11.45
C CYS A 38 11.59 4.62 12.49
N VAL A 39 12.62 3.83 12.23
CA VAL A 39 13.78 3.68 13.14
C VAL A 39 14.60 4.97 13.23
N VAL A 40 14.84 5.65 12.10
CA VAL A 40 15.58 6.92 12.07
C VAL A 40 14.80 8.01 12.79
N GLN A 41 13.51 8.14 12.50
CA GLN A 41 12.66 9.17 13.09
C GLN A 41 12.41 8.93 14.58
N SER A 42 12.22 7.68 15.01
CA SER A 42 12.04 7.35 16.44
C SER A 42 13.28 7.64 17.32
N MET A 43 14.42 8.01 16.71
CA MET A 43 15.72 8.11 17.37
C MET A 43 16.08 6.82 18.12
N GLY A 44 15.74 5.65 17.56
CA GLY A 44 15.95 4.37 18.25
C GLY A 44 14.94 4.06 19.35
N GLY A 45 13.83 4.79 19.45
CA GLY A 45 12.73 4.53 20.37
C GLY A 45 12.51 5.60 21.44
N ASP A 46 13.40 6.58 21.53
CA ASP A 46 13.36 7.63 22.55
C ASP A 46 12.15 8.58 22.39
N HIS A 47 11.63 8.73 21.18
CA HIS A 47 10.56 9.68 20.90
C HIS A 47 9.37 9.06 20.16
N LYS A 48 8.17 9.30 20.71
CA LYS A 48 6.86 8.99 20.10
C LYS A 48 6.79 7.59 19.47
N LEU A 49 7.33 6.59 20.17
CA LEU A 49 7.36 5.19 19.75
C LEU A 49 6.01 4.69 19.20
N GLY A 50 4.90 5.06 19.85
CA GLY A 50 3.56 4.66 19.42
C GLY A 50 3.20 5.08 17.98
N LEU A 51 3.65 6.25 17.52
CA LEU A 51 3.40 6.72 16.16
C LEU A 51 4.16 5.87 15.12
N HIS A 52 5.39 5.48 15.43
CA HIS A 52 6.22 4.65 14.56
C HIS A 52 5.75 3.20 14.54
N VAL A 53 5.32 2.67 15.69
CA VAL A 53 4.69 1.36 15.78
C VAL A 53 3.40 1.35 14.97
N ALA A 54 2.55 2.38 15.08
CA ALA A 54 1.35 2.51 14.26
C ALA A 54 1.69 2.53 12.76
N CYS A 55 2.71 3.31 12.35
CA CYS A 55 3.17 3.35 10.96
C CYS A 55 3.63 1.97 10.47
N ALA A 56 4.40 1.23 11.27
CA ALA A 56 4.83 -0.13 10.93
C ALA A 56 3.66 -1.11 10.86
N CYS A 57 2.69 -1.01 11.77
CA CYS A 57 1.47 -1.81 11.76
C CYS A 57 0.61 -1.53 10.52
N PHE A 58 0.48 -0.28 10.09
CA PHE A 58 -0.25 0.05 8.86
C PHE A 58 0.47 -0.43 7.60
N ALA A 59 1.80 -0.32 7.57
CA ALA A 59 2.59 -0.86 6.46
C ALA A 59 2.42 -2.38 6.33
N LEU A 60 2.58 -3.12 7.45
CA LEU A 60 2.38 -4.57 7.48
C LEU A 60 0.93 -4.96 7.18
N GLY A 61 -0.03 -4.22 7.76
CA GLY A 61 -1.46 -4.42 7.50
C GLY A 61 -1.81 -4.23 6.03
N GLY A 62 -1.26 -3.20 5.37
CA GLY A 62 -1.40 -2.99 3.94
C GLY A 62 -0.85 -4.14 3.11
N ALA A 63 0.34 -4.65 3.45
CA ALA A 63 0.93 -5.81 2.78
C ALA A 63 0.06 -7.07 2.94
N ILE A 64 -0.40 -7.38 4.16
CA ILE A 64 -1.30 -8.52 4.43
C ILE A 64 -2.61 -8.39 3.66
N MET A 65 -3.20 -7.18 3.62
CA MET A 65 -4.43 -6.91 2.87
C MET A 65 -4.23 -7.11 1.37
N GLU A 66 -3.09 -6.70 0.80
CA GLU A 66 -2.78 -6.96 -0.62
C GLU A 66 -2.67 -8.46 -0.91
N VAL A 67 -1.95 -9.23 -0.08
CA VAL A 67 -1.84 -10.69 -0.25
C VAL A 67 -3.23 -11.32 -0.20
N THR A 68 -4.03 -10.90 0.78
CA THR A 68 -5.42 -11.39 0.97
C THR A 68 -6.28 -11.06 -0.25
N ALA A 69 -6.21 -9.82 -0.76
CA ALA A 69 -6.93 -9.40 -1.95
C ALA A 69 -6.58 -10.26 -3.17
N LYS A 70 -5.29 -10.49 -3.42
CA LYS A 70 -4.82 -11.33 -4.53
C LYS A 70 -5.30 -12.77 -4.40
N LEU A 71 -5.21 -13.36 -3.21
CA LEU A 71 -5.71 -14.71 -2.95
C LEU A 71 -7.21 -14.83 -3.19
N MET A 72 -7.97 -13.81 -2.80
CA MET A 72 -9.42 -13.79 -3.00
C MET A 72 -9.79 -13.66 -4.47
N ILE A 73 -9.09 -12.84 -5.25
CA ILE A 73 -9.29 -12.74 -6.70
C ILE A 73 -8.99 -14.08 -7.37
N MET A 74 -7.89 -14.75 -7.00
CA MET A 74 -7.56 -16.08 -7.52
C MET A 74 -8.62 -17.11 -7.14
N GLY A 75 -9.12 -17.09 -5.90
CA GLY A 75 -10.20 -17.93 -5.43
C GLY A 75 -11.51 -17.70 -6.19
N ALA A 76 -11.83 -16.43 -6.46
CA ALA A 76 -13.00 -16.02 -7.24
C ALA A 76 -12.93 -16.57 -8.68
N PHE A 77 -11.79 -16.39 -9.38
CA PHE A 77 -11.60 -16.95 -10.71
C PHE A 77 -11.70 -18.47 -10.76
N ASN A 78 -11.08 -19.18 -9.79
CA ASN A 78 -11.18 -20.64 -9.71
C ASN A 78 -12.62 -21.09 -9.45
N ALA A 79 -13.34 -20.41 -8.55
CA ALA A 79 -14.74 -20.71 -8.28
C ALA A 79 -15.61 -20.46 -9.53
N ALA A 80 -15.40 -19.36 -10.24
CA ALA A 80 -16.10 -19.04 -11.47
C ALA A 80 -15.87 -20.10 -12.56
N ASP A 81 -14.64 -20.58 -12.72
CA ASP A 81 -14.30 -21.67 -13.65
C ASP A 81 -15.01 -22.98 -13.28
N TRP A 82 -14.94 -23.38 -12.00
CA TRP A 82 -15.64 -24.56 -11.49
C TRP A 82 -17.15 -24.48 -11.71
N VAL A 83 -17.75 -23.32 -11.42
CA VAL A 83 -19.19 -23.10 -11.64
C VAL A 83 -19.52 -23.21 -13.12
N SER A 84 -18.70 -22.64 -14.00
CA SER A 84 -18.92 -22.69 -15.45
C SER A 84 -18.88 -24.11 -16.03
N VAL A 85 -18.11 -25.01 -15.42
CA VAL A 85 -17.96 -26.40 -15.88
C VAL A 85 -18.98 -27.34 -15.22
N ALA A 86 -19.27 -27.15 -13.93
CA ALA A 86 -20.12 -28.06 -13.15
C ALA A 86 -21.62 -27.76 -13.29
N PHE A 87 -21.99 -26.50 -13.55
CA PHE A 87 -23.38 -26.11 -13.75
C PHE A 87 -23.60 -25.80 -15.24
N THR A 88 -24.34 -26.64 -15.94
CA THR A 88 -24.89 -26.30 -17.26
C THR A 88 -25.78 -25.07 -17.11
N LEU A 89 -25.20 -23.90 -17.40
CA LEU A 89 -25.84 -22.58 -17.37
C LEU A 89 -27.11 -22.48 -18.22
N GLU A 90 -27.36 -23.45 -19.11
CA GLU A 90 -28.55 -23.53 -19.97
C GLU A 90 -29.88 -23.52 -19.19
N ASN A 91 -29.93 -24.09 -17.97
CA ASN A 91 -31.17 -24.14 -17.18
C ASN A 91 -31.37 -22.95 -16.23
N TRP A 92 -30.47 -21.97 -16.20
CA TRP A 92 -30.57 -20.84 -15.28
C TRP A 92 -31.43 -19.69 -15.81
N HIS A 93 -31.75 -19.67 -17.10
CA HIS A 93 -32.54 -18.60 -17.71
C HIS A 93 -34.06 -18.75 -17.50
N THR A 94 -34.53 -19.89 -17.01
CA THR A 94 -35.96 -20.27 -17.01
C THR A 94 -36.72 -19.88 -15.75
N LYS A 95 -36.08 -19.36 -14.69
CA LYS A 95 -36.79 -18.88 -13.49
C LYS A 95 -36.16 -17.61 -12.90
N GLY A 96 -36.45 -16.45 -13.50
CA GLY A 96 -36.52 -15.13 -12.82
C GLY A 96 -35.27 -14.55 -12.14
N ASP A 97 -34.29 -15.35 -11.75
CA ASP A 97 -33.08 -14.94 -11.04
C ASP A 97 -31.97 -14.70 -12.05
N LYS A 98 -31.95 -13.47 -12.55
CA LYS A 98 -30.82 -12.90 -13.27
C LYS A 98 -30.13 -11.96 -12.27
N VAL A 99 -28.83 -12.12 -12.06
CA VAL A 99 -27.90 -11.12 -11.45
C VAL A 99 -27.47 -11.33 -9.98
N THR A 100 -28.08 -12.19 -9.15
CA THR A 100 -27.82 -12.18 -7.69
C THR A 100 -26.39 -12.61 -7.28
N TRP A 101 -25.89 -13.77 -7.72
CA TRP A 101 -24.56 -14.27 -7.29
C TRP A 101 -23.38 -13.50 -7.89
N GLN A 102 -23.45 -13.16 -9.18
CA GLN A 102 -22.40 -12.37 -9.85
C GLN A 102 -22.26 -10.98 -9.23
N SER A 103 -23.36 -10.37 -8.76
CA SER A 103 -23.28 -9.10 -8.04
C SER A 103 -22.60 -9.23 -6.67
N LEU A 104 -22.75 -10.38 -6.00
CA LEU A 104 -22.13 -10.64 -4.70
C LEU A 104 -20.60 -10.74 -4.84
N GLU A 105 -20.13 -11.49 -5.84
CA GLU A 105 -18.70 -11.68 -6.13
C GLU A 105 -18.00 -10.35 -6.48
N VAL A 106 -18.64 -9.53 -7.32
CA VAL A 106 -18.14 -8.20 -7.66
C VAL A 106 -18.17 -7.27 -6.45
N SER A 107 -19.19 -7.34 -5.59
CA SER A 107 -19.28 -6.47 -4.41
C SER A 107 -18.19 -6.75 -3.36
N TRP A 108 -17.89 -8.02 -3.10
CA TRP A 108 -16.92 -8.42 -2.08
C TRP A 108 -15.49 -8.08 -2.49
N THR A 109 -15.14 -8.28 -3.76
CA THR A 109 -13.82 -7.91 -4.30
C THR A 109 -13.60 -6.39 -4.27
N LEU A 110 -14.61 -5.59 -4.58
CA LEU A 110 -14.55 -4.13 -4.48
C LEU A 110 -14.31 -3.64 -3.05
N TRP A 111 -14.96 -4.27 -2.06
CA TRP A 111 -14.75 -3.91 -0.65
C TRP A 111 -13.33 -4.16 -0.20
N VAL A 112 -12.76 -5.32 -0.54
CA VAL A 112 -11.38 -5.64 -0.17
C VAL A 112 -10.40 -4.65 -0.78
N HIS A 113 -10.58 -4.30 -2.05
CA HIS A 113 -9.77 -3.26 -2.70
C HIS A 113 -9.95 -1.90 -2.03
N ALA A 114 -11.17 -1.48 -1.72
CA ALA A 114 -11.42 -0.21 -1.05
C ALA A 114 -10.68 -0.14 0.30
N VAL A 115 -10.78 -1.20 1.12
CA VAL A 115 -10.18 -1.23 2.46
C VAL A 115 -8.66 -1.19 2.40
N GLU A 116 -8.01 -1.69 1.34
CA GLU A 116 -6.55 -1.61 1.15
C GLU A 116 -6.01 -0.16 1.18
N TYR A 117 -6.80 0.80 0.69
CA TYR A 117 -6.38 2.20 0.61
C TYR A 117 -6.43 2.93 1.97
N LEU A 118 -7.19 2.42 2.95
CA LEU A 118 -7.28 3.02 4.27
C LEU A 118 -5.96 2.90 5.07
N PRO A 119 -5.37 1.70 5.27
CA PRO A 119 -4.06 1.55 5.89
C PRO A 119 -2.98 2.38 5.19
N LEU A 120 -3.01 2.43 3.85
CA LEU A 120 -2.06 3.22 3.06
C LEU A 120 -2.17 4.71 3.38
N SER A 121 -3.39 5.27 3.37
CA SER A 121 -3.65 6.66 3.74
C SER A 121 -3.18 6.98 5.16
N PHE A 122 -3.56 6.14 6.14
CA PHE A 122 -3.17 6.33 7.53
C PHE A 122 -1.66 6.22 7.74
N MET A 123 -0.98 5.32 7.05
CA MET A 123 0.48 5.20 7.09
C MET A 123 1.14 6.51 6.65
N PHE A 124 0.71 7.09 5.52
CA PHE A 124 1.26 8.36 5.03
C PHE A 124 0.92 9.54 5.94
N PHE A 125 -0.27 9.56 6.57
CA PHE A 125 -0.59 10.54 7.60
C PHE A 125 0.28 10.39 8.85
N CYS A 126 0.60 9.16 9.28
CA CYS A 126 1.55 8.93 10.36
C CYS A 126 2.94 9.44 10.01
N ILE A 127 3.42 9.24 8.77
CA ILE A 127 4.70 9.78 8.29
C ILE A 127 4.69 11.31 8.32
N PHE A 128 3.65 11.95 7.78
CA PHE A 128 3.51 13.41 7.83
C PHE A 128 3.56 13.92 9.27
N TRP A 129 2.77 13.31 10.16
CA TRP A 129 2.70 13.71 11.57
C TRP A 129 4.04 13.51 12.28
N SER A 130 4.74 12.42 11.97
CA SER A 130 6.06 12.12 12.51
C SER A 130 7.08 13.18 12.11
N VAL A 131 7.14 13.56 10.84
CA VAL A 131 8.07 14.57 10.34
C VAL A 131 7.80 15.95 10.96
N ASN A 132 6.54 16.32 11.16
CA ASN A 132 6.19 17.64 11.72
C ASN A 132 6.43 17.75 13.23
N ILE A 133 6.30 16.66 13.99
CA ILE A 133 6.51 16.67 15.45
C ILE A 133 7.99 16.58 15.81
N MET A 134 8.78 15.79 15.08
CA MET A 134 10.08 15.31 15.55
C MET A 134 11.28 16.10 15.02
N GLY A 135 11.01 17.15 14.25
CA GLY A 135 12.04 17.97 13.64
C GLY A 135 12.46 17.47 12.26
N ASN A 136 13.14 18.34 11.54
CA ASN A 136 13.19 18.29 10.08
C ASN A 136 14.32 17.41 9.50
N PHE A 137 14.62 16.25 10.09
CA PHE A 137 15.73 15.38 9.63
C PHE A 137 15.62 15.00 8.15
N ILE A 138 14.39 14.84 7.67
CA ILE A 138 14.10 14.47 6.28
C ILE A 138 13.59 15.68 5.47
N GLY A 139 13.13 16.72 6.16
CA GLY A 139 12.60 17.95 5.57
C GLY A 139 11.08 17.99 5.51
N THR A 140 10.52 19.20 5.66
CA THR A 140 9.08 19.48 5.76
C THR A 140 8.40 19.21 4.42
N ALA A 141 9.13 19.44 3.32
CA ALA A 141 8.69 19.10 1.97
C ALA A 141 8.35 17.61 1.82
N MET A 142 9.15 16.72 2.44
CA MET A 142 8.89 15.28 2.38
C MET A 142 7.67 14.88 3.21
N GLY A 143 7.48 15.52 4.38
CA GLY A 143 6.25 15.39 5.15
C GLY A 143 5.04 15.83 4.34
N GLY A 144 5.09 17.02 3.73
CA GLY A 144 4.02 17.53 2.87
C GLY A 144 3.73 16.61 1.67
N PHE A 145 4.76 16.02 1.07
CA PHE A 145 4.58 15.07 -0.02
C PHE A 145 3.91 13.78 0.45
N ALA A 146 4.30 13.24 1.62
CA ALA A 146 3.61 12.11 2.25
C ALA A 146 2.14 12.44 2.51
N PHE A 147 1.83 13.62 3.06
CA PHE A 147 0.45 14.04 3.31
C PHE A 147 -0.39 14.10 2.03
N PHE A 148 0.17 14.63 0.95
CA PHE A 148 -0.50 14.69 -0.35
C PHE A 148 -0.84 13.29 -0.89
N ILE A 149 0.11 12.34 -0.80
CA ILE A 149 -0.12 10.92 -1.15
C ILE A 149 -1.21 10.31 -0.26
N GLY A 150 -1.20 10.64 1.05
CA GLY A 150 -2.22 10.19 2.00
C GLY A 150 -3.63 10.66 1.63
N ILE A 151 -3.79 11.91 1.18
CA ILE A 151 -5.06 12.45 0.69
C ILE A 151 -5.50 11.72 -0.58
N LEU A 152 -4.63 11.59 -1.58
CA LEU A 152 -4.97 10.89 -2.82
C LEU A 152 -5.36 9.42 -2.58
N SER A 153 -4.72 8.77 -1.60
CA SER A 153 -5.07 7.41 -1.19
C SER A 153 -6.45 7.36 -0.51
N MET A 154 -6.83 8.41 0.23
CA MET A 154 -8.19 8.54 0.77
C MET A 154 -9.21 8.78 -0.35
N ASP A 155 -8.87 9.59 -1.36
CA ASP A 155 -9.73 9.82 -2.52
C ASP A 155 -9.93 8.54 -3.35
N ASP A 156 -8.91 7.69 -3.47
CA ASP A 156 -9.03 6.35 -4.06
C ASP A 156 -10.07 5.51 -3.29
N PHE A 157 -9.97 5.45 -1.96
CA PHE A 157 -10.98 4.77 -1.12
C PHE A 157 -12.41 5.30 -1.39
N VAL A 158 -12.58 6.62 -1.40
CA VAL A 158 -13.89 7.24 -1.66
C VAL A 158 -14.39 6.92 -3.06
N ALA A 159 -13.52 6.95 -4.08
CA ALA A 159 -13.89 6.59 -5.46
C ALA A 159 -14.36 5.14 -5.58
N TYR A 160 -13.70 4.21 -4.88
CA TYR A 160 -14.14 2.81 -4.82
C TYR A 160 -15.50 2.65 -4.12
N VAL A 161 -15.73 3.35 -3.00
CA VAL A 161 -17.04 3.34 -2.32
C VAL A 161 -18.13 3.98 -3.19
N LEU A 162 -17.84 5.07 -3.88
CA LEU A 162 -18.80 5.73 -4.78
C LEU A 162 -19.13 4.88 -6.03
N SER A 163 -18.24 3.97 -6.41
CA SER A 163 -18.46 3.06 -7.55
C SER A 163 -19.65 2.12 -7.33
N PHE A 164 -20.08 1.89 -6.09
CA PHE A 164 -21.32 1.16 -5.80
C PHE A 164 -22.58 1.88 -6.31
N LYS A 165 -22.56 3.22 -6.38
CA LYS A 165 -23.71 4.02 -6.84
C LYS A 165 -23.54 4.54 -8.26
N PHE A 166 -22.31 4.95 -8.62
CA PHE A 166 -22.02 5.63 -9.89
C PHE A 166 -20.86 4.97 -10.63
N TRP A 167 -21.04 3.71 -11.03
CA TRP A 167 -19.99 2.88 -11.63
C TRP A 167 -19.19 3.56 -12.74
N ALA A 168 -19.86 4.15 -13.74
CA ALA A 168 -19.19 4.71 -14.91
C ALA A 168 -18.27 5.90 -14.57
N THR A 169 -18.77 6.88 -13.82
CA THR A 169 -18.01 8.10 -13.47
C THR A 169 -16.95 7.80 -12.40
N ALA A 170 -17.31 7.06 -11.36
CA ALA A 170 -16.40 6.78 -10.26
C ALA A 170 -15.23 5.86 -10.69
N SER A 171 -15.47 4.87 -11.55
CA SER A 171 -14.41 3.98 -12.04
C SER A 171 -13.41 4.68 -12.98
N LEU A 172 -13.83 5.72 -13.70
CA LEU A 172 -12.92 6.53 -14.51
C LEU A 172 -12.03 7.39 -13.61
N ILE A 173 -12.63 8.10 -12.66
CA ILE A 173 -11.92 8.97 -11.72
C ILE A 173 -10.95 8.14 -10.86
N GLY A 174 -11.42 7.03 -10.29
CA GLY A 174 -10.61 6.14 -9.48
C GLY A 174 -9.44 5.55 -10.27
N ARG A 175 -9.59 5.26 -11.56
CA ARG A 175 -8.46 4.81 -12.41
C ARG A 175 -7.39 5.89 -12.58
N ILE A 176 -7.78 7.15 -12.74
CA ILE A 176 -6.83 8.26 -12.89
C ILE A 176 -6.05 8.46 -11.59
N PHE A 177 -6.74 8.52 -10.44
CA PHE A 177 -6.10 8.66 -9.14
C PHE A 177 -5.20 7.47 -8.81
N PHE A 178 -5.67 6.24 -9.06
CA PHE A 178 -4.88 5.04 -8.89
C PHE A 178 -3.56 5.08 -9.69
N VAL A 179 -3.60 5.44 -10.97
CA VAL A 179 -2.39 5.50 -11.80
C VAL A 179 -1.46 6.61 -11.30
N ALA A 180 -1.98 7.82 -11.06
CA ALA A 180 -1.17 8.93 -10.58
C ALA A 180 -0.52 8.60 -9.23
N ASN A 181 -1.30 8.16 -8.27
CA ASN A 181 -0.86 7.90 -6.90
C ASN A 181 0.06 6.67 -6.83
N ARG A 182 -0.38 5.53 -7.37
CA ARG A 182 0.27 4.24 -7.14
C ARG A 182 1.42 3.95 -8.09
N VAL A 183 1.30 4.37 -9.36
CA VAL A 183 2.33 4.09 -10.39
C VAL A 183 3.39 5.17 -10.40
N ILE A 184 3.05 6.42 -10.07
CA ILE A 184 3.95 7.56 -10.21
C ILE A 184 4.40 8.08 -8.84
N LEU A 185 3.47 8.58 -8.01
CA LEU A 185 3.82 9.31 -6.79
C LEU A 185 4.48 8.44 -5.72
N ILE A 186 3.93 7.25 -5.44
CA ILE A 186 4.46 6.35 -4.41
C ILE A 186 5.87 5.85 -4.76
N PRO A 187 6.15 5.31 -5.96
CA PRO A 187 7.51 4.93 -6.33
C PRO A 187 8.48 6.11 -6.28
N PHE A 188 8.05 7.28 -6.76
CA PHE A 188 8.86 8.50 -6.70
C PHE A 188 9.18 8.91 -5.25
N PHE A 189 8.19 8.85 -4.35
CA PHE A 189 8.37 9.09 -2.92
C PHE A 189 9.40 8.13 -2.31
N PHE A 190 9.34 6.83 -2.64
CA PHE A 190 10.31 5.87 -2.12
C PHE A 190 11.74 6.11 -2.62
N VAL A 191 11.91 6.53 -3.88
CA VAL A 191 13.23 6.91 -4.41
C VAL A 191 13.78 8.12 -3.66
N LEU A 192 12.97 9.16 -3.47
CA LEU A 192 13.36 10.34 -2.70
C LEU A 192 13.69 10.00 -1.24
N LEU A 193 12.88 9.14 -0.62
CA LEU A 193 13.09 8.67 0.74
C LEU A 193 14.42 7.93 0.87
N SER A 194 14.72 7.04 -0.08
CA SER A 194 15.97 6.27 -0.13
C SER A 194 17.20 7.18 -0.26
N TRP A 195 17.10 8.31 -0.96
CA TRP A 195 18.19 9.27 -1.05
C TRP A 195 18.35 10.14 0.20
N LYS A 196 17.26 10.46 0.89
CA LYS A 196 17.27 11.29 2.11
C LYS A 196 17.62 10.50 3.38
N LEU A 197 17.42 9.18 3.37
CA LEU A 197 17.70 8.31 4.51
C LEU A 197 19.17 8.32 4.97
N PRO A 198 20.20 8.12 4.11
CA PRO A 198 21.58 8.05 4.57
C PRO A 198 22.09 9.34 5.25
N PRO A 199 21.82 10.55 4.73
CA PRO A 199 22.14 11.80 5.43
C PRO A 199 21.44 11.92 6.79
N ALA A 200 20.15 11.58 6.86
CA ALA A 200 19.37 11.63 8.10
C ALA A 200 19.93 10.67 9.16
N THR A 201 20.33 9.46 8.76
CA THR A 201 20.98 8.48 9.64
C THR A 201 22.32 8.99 10.18
N ARG A 202 23.14 9.64 9.36
CA ARG A 202 24.41 10.25 9.81
C ARG A 202 24.19 11.37 10.81
N ALA A 203 23.22 12.25 10.54
CA ALA A 203 22.85 13.34 11.45
C ALA A 203 22.40 12.78 12.82
N ARG A 204 21.59 11.72 12.82
CA ARG A 204 21.19 11.02 14.06
C ARG A 204 22.40 10.51 14.84
N LEU A 205 23.32 9.80 14.18
CA LEU A 205 24.50 9.24 14.84
C LEU A 205 25.39 10.32 15.48
N GLN A 206 25.53 11.48 14.83
CA GLN A 206 26.26 12.62 15.41
C GLN A 206 25.58 13.16 16.67
N VAL A 207 24.25 13.23 16.68
CA VAL A 207 23.48 13.63 17.87
C VAL A 207 23.67 12.61 19.00
N GLU A 208 23.63 11.31 18.72
CA GLU A 208 23.88 10.26 19.72
C GLU A 208 25.31 10.32 20.29
N GLN A 209 26.32 10.50 19.44
CA GLN A 209 27.73 10.64 19.88
C GLN A 209 27.92 11.88 20.75
N SER A 210 27.30 13.01 20.40
CA SER A 210 27.38 14.23 21.21
C SER A 210 26.77 14.04 22.60
N LYS A 211 25.59 13.40 22.70
CA LYS A 211 24.96 13.03 23.98
C LYS A 211 25.86 12.16 24.84
N GLY A 212 26.54 11.17 24.25
CA GLY A 212 27.44 10.28 24.98
C GLY A 212 28.74 10.95 25.46
N SER A 213 29.24 11.94 24.73
CA SER A 213 30.50 12.64 25.06
C SER A 213 30.38 13.68 26.18
N GLY A 214 29.16 14.03 26.62
CA GLY A 214 28.92 15.11 27.58
C GLY A 214 29.26 16.51 27.06
N VAL A 215 29.71 16.62 25.80
CA VAL A 215 29.95 17.91 25.14
C VAL A 215 28.60 18.47 24.70
N SER A 216 28.14 19.53 25.36
CA SER A 216 26.96 20.28 24.90
C SER A 216 27.21 20.75 23.47
N MET A 217 26.35 20.32 22.53
CA MET A 217 26.43 20.82 21.16
C MET A 217 26.33 22.34 21.18
N PRO A 218 27.14 23.05 20.38
CA PRO A 218 26.94 24.48 20.19
C PRO A 218 25.52 24.65 19.65
N THR A 219 24.67 25.32 20.42
CA THR A 219 23.35 25.81 20.02
C THR A 219 23.54 26.81 18.90
N THR A 220 23.86 26.31 17.71
CA THR A 220 24.02 27.10 16.52
C THR A 220 22.61 27.39 16.03
N GLY A 221 22.06 28.49 16.54
CA GLY A 221 20.97 29.23 15.90
C GLY A 221 21.44 29.92 14.61
N ASP A 222 22.36 29.28 13.89
CA ASP A 222 22.80 29.73 12.59
C ASP A 222 21.88 29.04 11.59
N GLU A 223 20.84 29.77 11.21
CA GLU A 223 19.94 29.49 10.10
C GLU A 223 20.79 29.30 8.85
N ARG A 224 21.30 28.08 8.63
CA ARG A 224 21.83 27.68 7.34
C ARG A 224 20.63 27.61 6.39
N HIS A 225 20.35 28.76 5.77
CA HIS A 225 19.69 28.86 4.49
C HIS A 225 20.45 27.94 3.52
N ILE A 226 19.89 26.75 3.31
CA ILE A 226 20.28 25.87 2.22
C ILE A 226 19.36 26.29 1.07
N ASP A 227 19.91 27.10 0.17
CA ASP A 227 19.34 27.36 -1.15
C ASP A 227 19.32 26.07 -2.00
#